data_AF-A0A6G7T2T8-F1
#
_entry.id   AF-A0A6G7T2T8-F1
#
_cell.length_a   1.000
_cell.length_b   1.000
_cell.length_c   1.000
_cell.angle_alpha   90.00
_cell.angle_beta   90.00
_cell.angle_gamma   90.00
#
_symmetry.space_group_name_H-M   'P 1'
#
loop_
_entity.id
_entity.type
_entity.pdbx_description
1 polymer ?
#
loop_
_entity_poly.entity_id
_entity_poly.type
_entity_poly.pdbx_seq_one_letter_code
_entity_poly.pdbx_strand_id
1 'polypeptide(L)'
;MFLPTMATTNAMHRRIVEHVQRLQAAPIPVRLLHSMAWLEEGTKTTDDTLIANCAETVRISGEWLRGRHRGLLAGAAIDTWDTAALAALPVRYNVMRWLGLTGKTVIIDEAHAYDAYGHRLTERLLEWLGHTRTPVVLLSATLTGSIATCLADAYRRGAGHTTPITLAPTYPGWTFVDATTGQVTTSETLPTTRARALTITMQSVQHAASPANPDSRLATITRTLQPMTSEGTGCALVVCNTVADAQATARHLRQAWTGAHRPLVQLLHARMPARQRDALTRRLEHWAGKPAPPTLAAAATTCALAASDRRGL
;
A
#
# COMPACT_ATOMS: atom_id res chain seq x y z
N MET A 1 3.88 -2.48 -11.06
CA MET A 1 4.03 -1.96 -9.68
C MET A 1 3.22 -2.83 -8.74
N PHE A 2 3.84 -3.28 -7.66
CA PHE A 2 3.27 -4.17 -6.67
C PHE A 2 3.17 -3.47 -5.33
N LEU A 3 1.99 -3.49 -4.73
CA LEU A 3 1.66 -2.74 -3.52
C LEU A 3 1.21 -3.67 -2.38
N PRO A 4 1.34 -3.25 -1.11
CA PRO A 4 1.01 -4.12 0.03
C PRO A 4 -0.49 -4.45 0.12
N THR A 5 -1.39 -3.59 -0.39
CA THR A 5 -2.84 -3.79 -0.23
C THR A 5 -3.61 -3.36 -1.48
N MET A 6 -4.80 -3.94 -1.68
CA MET A 6 -5.70 -3.55 -2.78
C MET A 6 -6.08 -2.06 -2.74
N ALA A 7 -6.23 -1.47 -1.55
CA ALA A 7 -6.61 -0.06 -1.41
C ALA A 7 -5.52 0.87 -1.95
N THR A 8 -4.25 0.58 -1.66
CA THR A 8 -3.12 1.34 -2.21
C THR A 8 -2.97 1.11 -3.70
N THR A 9 -3.26 -0.10 -4.21
CA THR A 9 -3.29 -0.40 -5.65
C THR A 9 -4.31 0.45 -6.42
N ASN A 10 -5.54 0.60 -5.92
CA ASN A 10 -6.56 1.45 -6.55
C ASN A 10 -6.13 2.92 -6.67
N ALA A 11 -5.58 3.48 -5.59
CA ALA A 11 -5.10 4.85 -5.58
C ALA A 11 -3.91 5.05 -6.53
N MET A 12 -2.97 4.09 -6.57
CA MET A 12 -1.82 4.15 -7.47
C MET A 12 -2.18 3.92 -8.94
N HIS A 13 -3.20 3.12 -9.23
CA HIS A 13 -3.71 2.95 -10.59
C HIS A 13 -4.08 4.29 -11.22
N ARG A 14 -4.84 5.12 -10.51
CA ARG A 14 -5.21 6.46 -10.98
C ARG A 14 -3.99 7.32 -11.29
N ARG A 15 -3.01 7.35 -10.39
CA ARG A 15 -1.78 8.15 -10.55
C ARG A 15 -0.92 7.70 -11.73
N ILE A 16 -0.82 6.39 -11.96
CA ILE A 16 -0.04 5.85 -13.09
C ILE A 16 -0.75 6.13 -14.41
N VAL A 17 -2.07 6.01 -14.48
CA VAL A 17 -2.84 6.41 -15.66
C VAL A 17 -2.59 7.89 -16.01
N GLU A 18 -2.69 8.79 -15.03
CA GLU A 18 -2.40 10.22 -15.21
C GLU A 18 -0.93 10.50 -15.61
N HIS A 19 0.02 9.69 -15.11
CA HIS A 19 1.42 9.83 -15.48
C HIS A 19 1.70 9.36 -16.91
N VAL A 20 1.18 8.19 -17.29
CA VAL A 20 1.31 7.63 -18.65
C VAL A 20 0.68 8.56 -19.69
N GLN A 21 -0.49 9.15 -19.38
CA GLN A 21 -1.12 10.14 -20.25
C GLN A 21 -0.25 11.38 -20.50
N ARG A 22 0.47 11.85 -19.47
CA ARG A 22 1.36 13.02 -19.60
C ARG A 22 2.62 12.75 -20.41
N LEU A 23 3.07 11.50 -20.48
CA LEU A 23 4.29 11.14 -21.20
C LEU A 23 4.15 11.21 -22.73
N GLN A 24 2.93 11.38 -23.27
CA GLN A 24 2.63 11.46 -24.73
C GLN A 24 3.29 10.35 -25.59
N ALA A 25 3.73 9.25 -24.99
CA ALA A 25 4.21 8.08 -25.70
C ALA A 25 3.02 7.34 -26.33
N ALA A 26 3.30 6.50 -27.34
CA ALA A 26 2.33 5.60 -27.97
C ALA A 26 1.41 4.92 -26.94
N PRO A 27 0.17 4.52 -27.30
CA PRO A 27 -0.82 4.00 -26.34
C PRO A 27 -0.30 2.79 -25.56
N ILE A 28 0.10 3.00 -24.30
CA ILE A 28 0.52 1.94 -23.38
C ILE A 28 -0.72 1.50 -22.60
N PRO A 29 -1.21 0.26 -22.77
CA PRO A 29 -2.31 -0.24 -21.94
C PRO A 29 -1.87 -0.39 -20.49
N VAL A 30 -2.61 0.25 -19.57
CA VAL A 30 -2.42 0.16 -18.11
C VAL A 30 -3.52 -0.72 -17.53
N ARG A 31 -3.17 -1.70 -16.66
CA ARG A 31 -4.13 -2.62 -16.04
C ARG A 31 -4.03 -2.65 -14.52
N LEU A 32 -5.19 -2.72 -13.87
CA LEU A 32 -5.37 -3.06 -12.45
C LEU A 32 -5.73 -4.55 -12.34
N LEU A 33 -5.00 -5.33 -11.54
CA LEU A 33 -5.04 -6.80 -11.63
C LEU A 33 -5.51 -7.55 -10.38
N HIS A 34 -5.73 -6.87 -9.26
CA HIS A 34 -6.05 -7.55 -8.01
C HIS A 34 -7.42 -8.25 -8.04
N SER A 35 -7.65 -9.20 -7.14
CA SER A 35 -8.84 -10.08 -7.11
C SER A 35 -10.20 -9.37 -7.14
N MET A 36 -10.27 -8.11 -6.70
CA MET A 36 -11.48 -7.27 -6.72
C MET A 36 -11.48 -6.20 -7.83
N ALA A 37 -10.55 -6.25 -8.79
CA ALA A 37 -10.40 -5.23 -9.83
C ALA A 37 -11.63 -5.18 -10.76
N TRP A 38 -12.29 -6.33 -10.96
CA TRP A 38 -13.51 -6.44 -11.76
C TRP A 38 -14.69 -5.62 -11.20
N LEU A 39 -14.74 -5.36 -9.89
CA LEU A 39 -15.78 -4.53 -9.26
C LEU A 39 -15.61 -3.04 -9.53
N GLU A 40 -14.37 -2.58 -9.72
CA GLU A 40 -14.06 -1.20 -10.10
C GLU A 40 -14.20 -1.01 -11.62
N GLU A 41 -13.79 -2.01 -12.42
CA GLU A 41 -13.99 -2.03 -13.89
C GLU A 41 -15.48 -2.03 -14.27
N GLY A 42 -16.36 -2.69 -13.49
CA GLY A 42 -17.80 -2.75 -13.75
C GLY A 42 -18.56 -1.42 -13.65
N THR A 43 -17.97 -0.40 -13.02
CA THR A 43 -18.57 0.95 -12.90
C THR A 43 -18.17 1.92 -14.02
N LYS A 44 -17.24 1.54 -14.90
CA LYS A 44 -16.78 2.37 -16.03
C LYS A 44 -16.69 1.56 -17.31
N THR A 45 -17.83 1.08 -17.80
CA THR A 45 -17.95 0.45 -19.13
C THR A 45 -17.77 1.41 -20.31
N THR A 46 -17.46 2.69 -20.07
CA THR A 46 -17.29 3.69 -21.13
C THR A 46 -15.93 4.42 -21.14
N ASP A 47 -15.05 4.17 -20.17
CA ASP A 47 -13.82 4.96 -19.95
C ASP A 47 -12.57 4.08 -19.76
N ASP A 48 -12.40 3.05 -20.59
CA ASP A 48 -11.05 2.50 -20.85
C ASP A 48 -10.24 3.67 -21.43
N THR A 49 -9.49 4.37 -20.57
CA THR A 49 -8.92 5.67 -20.91
C THR A 49 -7.73 5.50 -21.86
N LEU A 50 -7.96 5.34 -23.18
CA LEU A 50 -6.86 5.17 -24.13
C LEU A 50 -7.16 5.79 -25.51
N ILE A 51 -6.35 6.78 -25.86
CA ILE A 51 -6.26 7.40 -27.18
C ILE A 51 -5.32 6.54 -28.04
N ALA A 52 -5.88 5.80 -29.00
CA ALA A 52 -5.15 5.18 -30.10
C ALA A 52 -5.92 5.40 -31.40
N ASN A 53 -5.23 5.51 -32.53
CA ASN A 53 -5.82 5.84 -33.84
C ASN A 53 -6.75 4.75 -34.45
N CYS A 54 -7.07 3.66 -33.73
CA CYS A 54 -8.02 2.64 -34.13
C CYS A 54 -8.72 2.02 -32.90
N ALA A 55 -10.00 2.34 -32.70
CA ALA A 55 -10.78 1.91 -31.53
C ALA A 55 -11.00 0.39 -31.44
N GLU A 56 -11.00 -0.32 -32.57
CA GLU A 56 -11.35 -1.76 -32.64
C GLU A 56 -10.22 -2.68 -32.15
N THR A 57 -8.98 -2.46 -32.58
CA THR A 57 -7.79 -3.20 -32.14
C THR A 57 -7.54 -3.05 -30.63
N VAL A 58 -7.90 -1.88 -30.08
CA VAL A 58 -7.78 -1.56 -28.64
C VAL A 58 -8.79 -2.34 -27.80
N ARG A 59 -10.06 -2.40 -28.25
CA ARG A 59 -11.11 -3.16 -27.56
C ARG A 59 -10.76 -4.66 -27.49
N ILE A 60 -10.28 -5.22 -28.60
CA ILE A 60 -9.88 -6.64 -28.69
C ILE A 60 -8.69 -6.94 -27.77
N SER A 61 -7.70 -6.03 -27.72
CA SER A 61 -6.53 -6.17 -26.84
C SER A 61 -6.90 -6.08 -25.36
N GLY A 62 -7.80 -5.17 -24.99
CA GLY A 62 -8.30 -5.02 -23.62
C GLY A 62 -9.09 -6.24 -23.13
N GLU A 63 -9.98 -6.77 -23.97
CA GLU A 63 -10.74 -8.01 -23.68
C GLU A 63 -9.82 -9.23 -23.56
N TRP A 64 -8.82 -9.37 -24.42
CA TRP A 64 -7.86 -10.47 -24.33
C TRP A 64 -7.04 -10.42 -23.03
N LEU A 65 -6.63 -9.22 -22.60
CA LEU A 65 -5.88 -8.99 -21.36
C LEU A 65 -6.72 -9.16 -20.09
N ARG A 66 -8.06 -9.05 -20.18
CA ARG A 66 -9.01 -9.45 -19.11
C ARG A 66 -9.02 -10.96 -18.88
N GLY A 67 -8.47 -11.75 -19.81
CA GLY A 67 -8.35 -13.19 -19.68
C GLY A 67 -7.52 -13.61 -18.45
N ARG A 68 -7.87 -14.77 -17.89
CA ARG A 68 -7.21 -15.35 -16.72
C ARG A 68 -5.68 -15.43 -16.93
N HIS A 69 -4.91 -14.93 -15.97
CA HIS A 69 -3.44 -14.93 -15.97
C HIS A 69 -2.74 -14.07 -17.05
N ARG A 70 -3.48 -13.22 -17.78
CA ARG A 70 -2.91 -12.36 -18.85
C ARG A 70 -2.66 -10.92 -18.43
N GLY A 71 -3.14 -10.54 -17.25
CA GLY A 71 -3.04 -9.18 -16.75
C GLY A 71 -1.62 -8.59 -16.75
N LEU A 72 -0.63 -9.38 -16.32
CA LEU A 72 0.77 -8.94 -16.25
C LEU A 72 1.41 -8.70 -17.62
N LEU A 73 0.79 -9.14 -18.71
CA LEU A 73 1.27 -8.90 -20.08
C LEU A 73 0.98 -7.47 -20.55
N ALA A 74 0.12 -6.72 -19.86
CA ALA A 74 -0.15 -5.33 -20.18
C ALA A 74 1.12 -4.48 -20.11
N GLY A 75 1.19 -3.41 -20.90
CA GLY A 75 2.36 -2.52 -20.95
C GLY A 75 2.76 -2.02 -19.56
N ALA A 76 1.78 -1.56 -18.79
CA ALA A 76 1.91 -1.32 -17.36
C ALA A 76 0.85 -2.10 -16.56
N ALA A 77 1.27 -2.71 -15.44
CA ALA A 77 0.40 -3.48 -14.57
C ALA A 77 0.57 -3.05 -13.12
N ILE A 78 -0.54 -2.94 -12.40
CA ILE A 78 -0.60 -2.46 -11.02
C ILE A 78 -1.41 -3.47 -10.24
N ASP A 79 -0.77 -4.08 -9.23
CA ASP A 79 -1.37 -5.18 -8.49
C ASP A 79 -0.89 -5.21 -7.03
N THR A 80 -1.41 -6.14 -6.24
CA THR A 80 -0.85 -6.44 -4.92
C THR A 80 0.44 -7.24 -5.05
N TRP A 81 1.28 -7.14 -4.03
CA TRP A 81 2.50 -7.93 -3.90
C TRP A 81 2.23 -9.44 -3.96
N ASP A 82 1.07 -9.91 -3.51
CA ASP A 82 0.70 -11.34 -3.58
C ASP A 82 0.77 -11.89 -5.00
N THR A 83 0.38 -11.10 -6.02
CA THR A 83 0.47 -11.55 -7.42
C THR A 83 1.92 -11.76 -7.86
N ALA A 84 2.84 -10.90 -7.39
CA ALA A 84 4.27 -11.06 -7.64
C ALA A 84 4.84 -12.24 -6.85
N ALA A 85 4.44 -12.40 -5.59
CA ALA A 85 4.86 -13.49 -4.72
C ALA A 85 4.44 -14.86 -5.29
N LEU A 86 3.28 -14.95 -5.94
CA LEU A 86 2.86 -16.16 -6.67
C LEU A 86 3.86 -16.55 -7.79
N ALA A 87 4.61 -15.61 -8.36
CA ALA A 87 5.62 -15.91 -9.37
C ALA A 87 6.80 -16.70 -8.80
N ALA A 88 7.08 -16.55 -7.50
CA ALA A 88 8.11 -17.30 -6.79
C ALA A 88 7.69 -18.73 -6.40
N LEU A 89 6.41 -19.09 -6.58
CA LEU A 89 5.85 -20.38 -6.17
C LEU A 89 5.65 -21.35 -7.36
N PRO A 90 5.68 -22.67 -7.13
CA PRO A 90 5.45 -23.69 -8.16
C PRO A 90 3.95 -23.84 -8.46
N VAL A 91 3.35 -22.83 -9.08
CA VAL A 91 1.91 -22.79 -9.40
C VAL A 91 1.64 -22.98 -10.89
N ARG A 92 0.42 -23.41 -11.22
CA ARG A 92 -0.01 -23.52 -12.63
C ARG A 92 0.03 -22.16 -13.32
N TYR A 93 0.39 -22.18 -14.62
CA TYR A 93 0.51 -21.00 -15.48
C TYR A 93 1.55 -19.98 -15.02
N ASN A 94 2.55 -20.40 -14.22
CA ASN A 94 3.59 -19.48 -13.77
C ASN A 94 4.43 -18.89 -14.91
N VAL A 95 4.55 -19.61 -16.02
CA VAL A 95 5.18 -19.13 -17.27
C VAL A 95 4.60 -17.81 -17.75
N MET A 96 3.28 -17.60 -17.61
CA MET A 96 2.63 -16.35 -18.01
C MET A 96 3.01 -15.18 -17.11
N ARG A 97 3.24 -15.44 -15.82
CA ARG A 97 3.69 -14.42 -14.87
C ARG A 97 5.11 -14.01 -15.16
N TRP A 98 6.00 -14.99 -15.36
CA TRP A 98 7.39 -14.74 -15.74
C TRP A 98 7.48 -14.02 -17.09
N LEU A 99 6.70 -14.43 -18.09
CA LEU A 99 6.61 -13.71 -19.36
C LEU A 99 6.17 -12.26 -19.20
N GLY A 100 5.23 -11.97 -18.29
CA GLY A 100 4.81 -10.61 -17.99
C GLY A 100 5.81 -9.80 -17.16
N LEU A 101 6.65 -10.45 -16.35
CA LEU A 101 7.66 -9.77 -15.52
C LEU A 101 8.94 -9.50 -16.30
N THR A 102 9.40 -10.46 -17.10
CA THR A 102 10.60 -10.35 -17.92
C THR A 102 10.37 -9.32 -19.03
N GLY A 103 11.20 -8.27 -19.07
CA GLY A 103 11.04 -7.15 -19.98
C GLY A 103 10.30 -5.94 -19.41
N LYS A 104 10.02 -5.92 -18.10
CA LYS A 104 9.49 -4.75 -17.38
C LYS A 104 10.44 -4.29 -16.30
N THR A 105 10.27 -3.04 -15.86
CA THR A 105 10.80 -2.60 -14.57
C THR A 105 9.81 -2.97 -13.48
N VAL A 106 10.22 -3.80 -12.54
CA VAL A 106 9.40 -4.23 -11.40
C VAL A 106 9.58 -3.24 -10.26
N ILE A 107 8.48 -2.63 -9.82
CA ILE A 107 8.48 -1.73 -8.66
C ILE A 107 7.71 -2.43 -7.55
N ILE A 108 8.35 -2.64 -6.39
CA ILE A 108 7.73 -3.21 -5.19
C ILE A 108 7.70 -2.10 -4.13
N ASP A 109 6.50 -1.78 -3.68
CA ASP A 109 6.24 -0.70 -2.72
C ASP A 109 6.04 -1.24 -1.30
N GLU A 110 6.47 -0.47 -0.31
CA GLU A 110 6.42 -0.79 1.11
C GLU A 110 7.05 -2.14 1.48
N ALA A 111 8.29 -2.38 1.02
CA ALA A 111 9.00 -3.63 1.27
C ALA A 111 9.12 -4.01 2.77
N HIS A 112 9.03 -3.03 3.67
CA HIS A 112 9.04 -3.26 5.12
C HIS A 112 7.73 -3.82 5.69
N ALA A 113 6.64 -3.75 4.94
CA ALA A 113 5.32 -4.15 5.44
C ALA A 113 5.16 -5.68 5.51
N TYR A 114 6.04 -6.44 4.84
CA TYR A 114 5.96 -7.90 4.76
C TYR A 114 6.49 -8.57 6.03
N ASP A 115 5.81 -9.63 6.46
CA ASP A 115 6.27 -10.48 7.56
C ASP A 115 7.48 -11.35 7.14
N ALA A 116 7.93 -12.22 8.04
CA ALA A 116 9.07 -13.11 7.78
C ALA A 116 8.84 -14.06 6.59
N TYR A 117 7.59 -14.50 6.39
CA TYR A 117 7.25 -15.38 5.26
C TYR A 117 7.25 -14.58 3.94
N GLY A 118 6.66 -13.39 3.94
CA GLY A 118 6.67 -12.51 2.78
C GLY A 118 8.06 -12.02 2.40
N HIS A 119 8.95 -11.82 3.38
CA HIS A 119 10.36 -11.55 3.12
C HIS A 119 11.03 -12.69 2.34
N ARG A 120 10.86 -13.95 2.77
CA ARG A 120 11.44 -15.10 2.05
C ARG A 120 10.90 -15.24 0.62
N LEU A 121 9.60 -15.00 0.42
CA LEU A 121 9.03 -14.99 -0.93
C LEU A 121 9.59 -13.85 -1.78
N THR A 122 9.82 -12.69 -1.18
CA THR A 122 10.43 -11.55 -1.86
C THR A 122 11.88 -11.83 -2.24
N GLU A 123 12.68 -12.42 -1.35
CA GLU A 123 14.03 -12.88 -1.68
C GLU A 123 14.00 -13.85 -2.87
N ARG A 124 13.12 -14.86 -2.81
CA ARG A 124 13.01 -15.84 -3.91
C ARG A 124 12.60 -15.18 -5.22
N LEU A 125 11.66 -14.24 -5.18
CA LEU A 125 11.26 -13.45 -6.33
C LEU A 125 12.45 -12.64 -6.90
N LEU A 126 13.21 -11.97 -6.04
CA LEU A 126 14.37 -11.16 -6.43
C LEU A 126 15.49 -12.01 -7.05
N GLU A 127 15.72 -13.23 -6.56
CA GLU A 127 16.67 -14.16 -7.18
C GLU A 127 16.30 -14.45 -8.65
N TRP A 128 15.02 -14.75 -8.93
CA TRP A 128 14.58 -14.99 -10.30
C TRP A 128 14.59 -13.72 -11.16
N LEU A 129 14.27 -12.56 -10.57
CA LEU A 129 14.35 -11.27 -11.27
C LEU A 129 15.81 -10.93 -11.63
N GLY A 130 16.76 -11.19 -10.73
CA GLY A 130 18.19 -11.07 -10.99
C GLY A 130 18.65 -12.01 -12.10
N HIS A 131 18.21 -13.26 -12.07
CA HIS A 131 18.52 -14.26 -13.11
C HIS A 131 18.05 -13.84 -14.50
N THR A 132 16.86 -13.24 -14.58
CA THR A 132 16.30 -12.72 -15.84
C THR A 132 16.78 -11.32 -16.19
N ARG A 133 17.69 -10.73 -15.39
CA ARG A 133 18.16 -9.34 -15.50
C ARG A 133 17.03 -8.31 -15.56
N THR A 134 15.94 -8.58 -14.86
CA THR A 134 14.77 -7.72 -14.79
C THR A 134 15.05 -6.58 -13.79
N PRO A 135 15.04 -5.30 -14.21
CA PRO A 135 15.29 -4.18 -13.30
C PRO A 135 14.25 -4.10 -12.18
N VAL A 136 14.71 -3.90 -10.94
CA VAL A 136 13.84 -3.80 -9.75
C VAL A 136 14.06 -2.50 -9.01
N VAL A 137 12.97 -1.85 -8.60
CA VAL A 137 12.97 -0.73 -7.66
C VAL A 137 12.19 -1.15 -6.41
N LEU A 138 12.88 -1.18 -5.27
CA LEU A 138 12.29 -1.44 -3.96
C LEU A 138 12.09 -0.11 -3.24
N LEU A 139 10.86 0.19 -2.86
CA LEU A 139 10.51 1.36 -2.06
C LEU A 139 10.20 0.92 -0.63
N SER A 140 10.73 1.65 0.34
CA SER A 140 10.42 1.43 1.74
C SER A 140 10.66 2.69 2.56
N ALA A 141 9.79 2.95 3.55
CA ALA A 141 10.02 3.99 4.54
C ALA A 141 11.24 3.69 5.43
N THR A 142 11.39 2.45 5.90
CA THR A 142 12.50 1.99 6.75
C THR A 142 12.82 0.53 6.43
N LEU A 143 14.09 0.13 6.51
CA LEU A 143 14.54 -1.26 6.44
C LEU A 143 15.68 -1.42 7.44
N THR A 144 15.74 -2.56 8.11
CA THR A 144 16.93 -2.88 8.89
C THR A 144 18.08 -3.20 7.94
N GLY A 145 19.33 -2.98 8.38
CA GLY A 145 20.50 -3.36 7.58
C GLY A 145 20.49 -4.85 7.20
N SER A 146 20.01 -5.71 8.09
CA SER A 146 19.85 -7.15 7.80
C SER A 146 18.88 -7.41 6.65
N ILE A 147 17.68 -6.81 6.68
CA ILE A 147 16.69 -6.99 5.61
C ILE A 147 17.19 -6.42 4.29
N ALA A 148 17.74 -5.20 4.30
CA ALA A 148 18.29 -4.58 3.10
C ALA A 148 19.39 -5.44 2.47
N THR A 149 20.27 -6.01 3.32
CA THR A 149 21.32 -6.95 2.90
C THR A 149 20.72 -8.19 2.24
N CYS A 150 19.77 -8.87 2.89
CA CYS A 150 19.14 -10.08 2.36
C CYS A 150 18.48 -9.85 0.99
N LEU A 151 17.74 -8.75 0.84
CA LEU A 151 17.07 -8.42 -0.42
C LEU A 151 18.07 -8.11 -1.55
N ALA A 152 19.11 -7.33 -1.25
CA ALA A 152 20.15 -7.01 -2.22
C ALA A 152 20.95 -8.26 -2.63
N ASP A 153 21.31 -9.10 -1.67
CA ASP A 153 22.00 -10.36 -1.94
C ASP A 153 21.15 -11.35 -2.73
N ALA A 154 19.85 -11.43 -2.46
CA ALA A 154 18.95 -12.27 -3.24
C ALA A 154 18.98 -11.89 -4.74
N TYR A 155 18.86 -10.60 -5.06
CA TYR A 155 18.97 -10.14 -6.45
C TYR A 155 20.36 -10.42 -7.05
N ARG A 156 21.44 -10.16 -6.28
CA ARG A 156 22.82 -10.41 -6.70
C ARG A 156 23.10 -11.89 -7.00
N ARG A 157 22.65 -12.80 -6.12
CA ARG A 157 22.73 -14.25 -6.33
C ARG A 157 22.05 -14.65 -7.63
N GLY A 158 20.86 -14.12 -7.87
CA GLY A 158 20.13 -14.28 -9.13
C GLY A 158 20.96 -13.89 -10.35
N ALA A 159 21.62 -12.73 -10.28
CA ALA A 159 22.46 -12.19 -11.33
C ALA A 159 23.83 -12.89 -11.47
N GLY A 160 24.15 -13.87 -10.62
CA GLY A 160 25.39 -14.65 -10.66
C GLY A 160 26.48 -14.17 -9.69
N HIS A 161 26.20 -13.20 -8.84
CA HIS A 161 27.14 -12.66 -7.85
C HIS A 161 26.88 -13.29 -6.48
N THR A 162 27.74 -14.22 -6.05
CA THR A 162 27.53 -15.00 -4.83
C THR A 162 28.31 -14.51 -3.61
N THR A 163 29.23 -13.55 -3.78
CA THR A 163 30.00 -12.97 -2.67
C THR A 163 29.07 -12.18 -1.76
N PRO A 164 28.94 -12.52 -0.46
CA PRO A 164 28.04 -11.81 0.46
C PRO A 164 28.41 -10.33 0.61
N ILE A 165 27.41 -9.50 0.90
CA ILE A 165 27.62 -8.09 1.28
C ILE A 165 27.03 -7.82 2.65
N THR A 166 27.32 -6.63 3.17
CA THR A 166 26.61 -6.07 4.32
C THR A 166 26.22 -4.64 3.96
N LEU A 167 24.95 -4.31 4.17
CA LEU A 167 24.41 -2.98 3.90
C LEU A 167 23.99 -2.28 5.19
N ALA A 168 24.38 -1.01 5.27
CA ALA A 168 23.89 -0.06 6.25
C ALA A 168 23.07 1.01 5.50
N PRO A 169 21.73 0.85 5.39
CA PRO A 169 20.91 1.80 4.67
C PRO A 169 20.88 3.15 5.39
N THR A 170 20.95 4.24 4.62
CA THR A 170 20.83 5.62 5.09
C THR A 170 19.39 6.10 4.94
N TYR A 171 18.90 6.88 5.91
CA TYR A 171 17.53 7.40 5.91
C TYR A 171 17.51 8.93 6.06
N PRO A 172 16.89 9.67 5.12
CA PRO A 172 16.47 9.22 3.78
C PRO A 172 17.69 8.96 2.88
N GLY A 173 17.62 7.94 2.01
CA GLY A 173 18.72 7.53 1.15
C GLY A 173 18.31 6.44 0.16
N TRP A 174 19.26 6.00 -0.67
CA TRP A 174 19.07 4.91 -1.64
C TRP A 174 20.30 4.00 -1.72
N THR A 175 20.07 2.74 -2.12
CA THR A 175 21.11 1.79 -2.49
C THR A 175 20.85 1.27 -3.90
N PHE A 176 21.89 1.26 -4.73
CA PHE A 176 21.87 0.75 -6.09
C PHE A 176 22.74 -0.51 -6.19
N VAL A 177 22.24 -1.52 -6.87
CA VAL A 177 22.93 -2.78 -7.14
C VAL A 177 23.03 -2.96 -8.64
N ASP A 178 24.24 -3.01 -9.17
CA ASP A 178 24.49 -3.30 -10.58
C ASP A 178 24.46 -4.82 -10.83
N ALA A 179 23.53 -5.30 -11.64
CA ALA A 179 23.42 -6.71 -11.99
C ALA A 179 24.61 -7.24 -12.80
N THR A 180 25.30 -6.37 -13.54
CA THR A 180 26.41 -6.75 -14.43
C THR A 180 27.69 -6.92 -13.63
N THR A 181 28.04 -5.90 -12.84
CA THR A 181 29.30 -5.89 -12.08
C THR A 181 29.16 -6.46 -10.67
N GLY A 182 27.94 -6.56 -10.15
CA GLY A 182 27.66 -6.97 -8.77
C GLY A 182 28.00 -5.89 -7.74
N GLN A 183 28.42 -4.70 -8.18
CA GLN A 183 28.77 -3.58 -7.31
C GLN A 183 27.54 -3.00 -6.64
N VAL A 184 27.74 -2.54 -5.40
CA VAL A 184 26.70 -1.92 -4.59
C VAL A 184 27.14 -0.53 -4.17
N THR A 185 26.29 0.46 -4.42
CA THR A 185 26.52 1.86 -4.09
C THR A 185 25.39 2.37 -3.22
N THR A 186 25.71 2.94 -2.07
CA THR A 186 24.73 3.54 -1.16
C THR A 186 24.95 5.04 -1.10
N SER A 187 23.87 5.80 -1.10
CA SER A 187 23.94 7.26 -0.98
C SER A 187 24.32 7.69 0.43
N GLU A 188 24.91 8.87 0.54
CA GLU A 188 24.88 9.62 1.79
C GLU A 188 23.43 9.95 2.19
N THR A 189 23.24 10.39 3.44
CA THR A 189 21.94 10.85 3.92
C THR A 189 21.49 12.05 3.09
N LEU A 190 20.33 11.91 2.45
CA LEU A 190 19.78 12.96 1.61
C LEU A 190 19.16 14.07 2.47
N PRO A 191 19.30 15.35 2.07
CA PRO A 191 18.64 16.44 2.76
C PRO A 191 17.13 16.32 2.58
N THR A 192 16.37 16.48 3.66
CA THR A 192 14.91 16.54 3.60
C THR A 192 14.44 18.00 3.65
N THR A 193 13.68 18.41 2.65
CA THR A 193 13.00 19.72 2.63
C THR A 193 11.73 19.73 3.50
N ARG A 194 11.41 18.60 4.16
CA ARG A 194 10.22 18.42 5.01
C ARG A 194 10.58 17.91 6.40
N ALA A 195 11.75 18.28 6.94
CA ALA A 195 12.08 17.98 8.32
C ALA A 195 10.97 18.47 9.26
N ARG A 196 10.51 17.60 10.16
CA ARG A 196 9.54 17.94 11.21
C ARG A 196 10.04 17.34 12.51
N ALA A 197 10.19 18.17 13.54
CA ALA A 197 10.36 17.68 14.89
C ALA A 197 9.01 17.17 15.38
N LEU A 198 8.93 15.89 15.73
CA LEU A 198 7.73 15.26 16.28
C LEU A 198 8.06 14.74 17.67
N THR A 199 7.29 15.16 18.67
CA THR A 199 7.34 14.56 20.01
C THR A 199 6.36 13.41 20.03
N ILE A 200 6.87 12.20 20.25
CA ILE A 200 6.07 10.97 20.32
C ILE A 200 5.89 10.62 21.80
N THR A 201 4.66 10.73 22.29
CA THR A 201 4.30 10.28 23.65
C THR A 201 3.83 8.84 23.61
N MET A 202 4.56 7.95 24.27
CA MET A 202 4.22 6.53 24.36
C MET A 202 3.53 6.25 25.69
N GLN A 203 2.34 5.65 25.65
CA GLN A 203 1.64 5.20 26.85
C GLN A 203 1.31 3.69 26.73
N SER A 204 1.75 2.90 27.69
CA SER A 204 1.39 1.48 27.79
C SER A 204 -0.03 1.33 28.34
N VAL A 205 -0.78 0.36 27.83
CA VAL A 205 -2.18 0.11 28.22
C VAL A 205 -2.43 -1.38 28.41
N GLN A 206 -3.30 -1.75 29.34
CA GLN A 206 -3.73 -3.14 29.50
C GLN A 206 -4.89 -3.46 28.55
N HIS A 207 -4.76 -4.54 27.77
CA HIS A 207 -5.81 -5.02 26.88
C HIS A 207 -6.88 -5.86 27.60
N ALA A 208 -7.18 -5.53 28.86
CA ALA A 208 -8.20 -6.23 29.63
C ALA A 208 -9.62 -5.84 29.14
N ALA A 209 -10.52 -6.83 29.07
CA ALA A 209 -11.87 -6.66 28.52
C ALA A 209 -12.85 -5.88 29.44
N SER A 210 -12.45 -5.55 30.67
CA SER A 210 -13.32 -4.85 31.62
C SER A 210 -13.21 -3.33 31.47
N PRO A 211 -14.30 -2.63 31.08
CA PRO A 211 -14.33 -1.17 31.02
C PRO A 211 -14.16 -0.50 32.40
N ALA A 212 -14.31 -1.27 33.49
CA ALA A 212 -14.17 -0.78 34.86
C ALA A 212 -12.71 -0.64 35.32
N ASN A 213 -11.74 -1.16 34.55
CA ASN A 213 -10.33 -0.94 34.84
C ASN A 213 -9.88 0.42 34.24
N PRO A 214 -9.46 1.40 35.06
CA PRO A 214 -8.98 2.70 34.58
C PRO A 214 -7.73 2.58 33.69
N ASP A 215 -6.95 1.51 33.81
CA ASP A 215 -5.77 1.22 32.99
C ASP A 215 -6.09 0.39 31.74
N SER A 216 -7.38 0.15 31.47
CA SER A 216 -7.80 -0.54 30.24
C SER A 216 -7.51 0.31 29.00
N ARG A 217 -7.31 -0.38 27.87
CA ARG A 217 -7.19 0.21 26.54
C ARG A 217 -8.35 1.17 26.25
N LEU A 218 -9.59 0.77 26.53
CA LEU A 218 -10.77 1.60 26.22
C LEU A 218 -10.85 2.86 27.10
N ALA A 219 -10.58 2.74 28.40
CA ALA A 219 -10.56 3.89 29.31
C ALA A 219 -9.47 4.89 28.91
N THR A 220 -8.28 4.40 28.56
CA THR A 220 -7.17 5.25 28.10
C THR A 220 -7.52 5.96 26.79
N ILE A 221 -8.07 5.26 25.79
CA ILE A 221 -8.51 5.89 24.53
C ILE A 221 -9.54 6.99 24.82
N THR A 222 -10.54 6.74 25.66
CA THR A 222 -11.55 7.74 26.00
C THR A 222 -10.94 8.98 26.65
N ARG A 223 -10.00 8.80 27.59
CA ARG A 223 -9.29 9.90 28.27
C ARG A 223 -8.40 10.69 27.29
N THR A 224 -7.61 10.00 26.47
CA THR A 224 -6.72 10.65 25.50
C THR A 224 -7.48 11.43 24.44
N LEU A 225 -8.67 10.96 24.03
CA LEU A 225 -9.50 11.61 23.02
C LEU A 225 -10.52 12.59 23.61
N GLN A 226 -10.56 12.77 24.94
CA GLN A 226 -11.46 13.72 25.60
C GLN A 226 -11.35 15.15 25.04
N PRO A 227 -10.16 15.74 24.78
CA PRO A 227 -10.06 17.10 24.28
C PRO A 227 -10.82 17.34 22.96
N MET A 228 -10.94 16.29 22.12
CA MET A 228 -11.70 16.38 20.86
C MET A 228 -13.20 16.56 21.08
N THR A 229 -13.72 16.19 22.24
CA THR A 229 -15.13 16.39 22.61
C THR A 229 -15.41 17.79 23.15
N SER A 230 -14.42 18.42 23.79
CA SER A 230 -14.57 19.75 24.39
C SER A 230 -14.27 20.88 23.42
N GLU A 231 -13.25 20.72 22.57
CA GLU A 231 -12.80 21.77 21.65
C GLU A 231 -13.50 21.71 20.29
N GLY A 232 -14.17 20.60 19.97
CA GLY A 232 -14.94 20.43 18.74
C GLY A 232 -14.12 20.30 17.46
N THR A 233 -12.78 20.33 17.54
CA THR A 233 -11.87 20.20 16.39
C THR A 233 -10.78 19.15 16.64
N GLY A 234 -10.51 18.29 15.65
CA GLY A 234 -9.37 17.37 15.68
C GLY A 234 -9.63 16.09 14.88
N CYS A 235 -8.58 15.34 14.56
CA CYS A 235 -8.72 14.04 13.90
C CYS A 235 -7.91 13.01 14.69
N ALA A 236 -8.51 11.83 14.94
CA ALA A 236 -7.86 10.74 15.61
C ALA A 236 -8.04 9.42 14.86
N LEU A 237 -6.98 8.64 14.82
CA LEU A 237 -6.95 7.30 14.26
C LEU A 237 -6.64 6.30 15.37
N VAL A 238 -7.54 5.34 15.59
CA VAL A 238 -7.34 4.20 16.49
C VAL A 238 -7.21 2.94 15.63
N VAL A 239 -5.99 2.41 15.55
CA VAL A 239 -5.71 1.16 14.83
C VAL A 239 -5.82 -0.01 15.80
N CYS A 240 -6.57 -1.03 15.42
CA CYS A 240 -6.78 -2.27 16.17
C CYS A 240 -6.25 -3.46 15.37
N ASN A 241 -5.75 -4.48 16.06
CA ASN A 241 -5.28 -5.69 15.37
C ASN A 241 -6.43 -6.56 14.87
N THR A 242 -7.59 -6.52 15.53
CA THR A 242 -8.75 -7.34 15.15
C THR A 242 -9.97 -6.51 14.78
N VAL A 243 -10.82 -7.08 13.92
CA VAL A 243 -12.11 -6.49 13.56
C VAL A 243 -13.04 -6.39 14.78
N ALA A 244 -13.01 -7.39 15.66
CA ALA A 244 -13.81 -7.40 16.88
C ALA A 244 -13.42 -6.25 17.81
N ASP A 245 -12.12 -6.00 17.96
CA ASP A 245 -11.59 -4.89 18.74
C ASP A 245 -11.97 -3.53 18.17
N ALA A 246 -11.87 -3.35 16.84
CA ALA A 246 -12.29 -2.12 16.18
C ALA A 246 -13.78 -1.85 16.37
N GLN A 247 -14.62 -2.90 16.25
CA GLN A 247 -16.06 -2.82 16.49
C GLN A 247 -16.40 -2.52 17.96
N ALA A 248 -15.67 -3.12 18.91
CA ALA A 248 -15.84 -2.86 20.34
C ALA A 248 -15.47 -1.40 20.68
N THR A 249 -14.32 -0.91 20.20
CA THR A 249 -13.91 0.49 20.39
C THR A 249 -14.90 1.46 19.77
N ALA A 250 -15.34 1.24 18.53
CA ALA A 250 -16.30 2.13 17.88
C ALA A 250 -17.63 2.19 18.64
N ARG A 251 -18.13 1.06 19.17
CA ARG A 251 -19.33 1.04 20.02
C ARG A 251 -19.11 1.79 21.33
N HIS A 252 -18.01 1.54 22.01
CA HIS A 252 -17.65 2.22 23.26
C HIS A 252 -17.59 3.74 23.10
N LEU A 253 -16.91 4.24 22.06
CA LEU A 253 -16.81 5.68 21.79
C LEU A 253 -18.16 6.30 21.46
N ARG A 254 -19.01 5.61 20.68
CA ARG A 254 -20.37 6.09 20.36
C ARG A 254 -21.28 6.15 21.58
N GLN A 255 -21.08 5.27 22.55
CA GLN A 255 -21.83 5.26 23.81
C GLN A 255 -21.30 6.32 24.78
N ALA A 256 -19.98 6.48 24.88
CA ALA A 256 -19.33 7.44 25.77
C ALA A 256 -19.56 8.90 25.34
N TRP A 257 -19.60 9.17 24.03
CA TRP A 257 -19.77 10.53 23.51
C TRP A 257 -21.23 10.84 23.20
N THR A 258 -21.87 11.51 24.16
CA THR A 258 -23.25 11.99 24.07
C THR A 258 -23.27 13.53 23.94
N GLY A 259 -24.33 14.09 23.35
CA GLY A 259 -24.51 15.54 23.19
C GLY A 259 -24.55 16.06 21.75
N ALA A 260 -24.79 17.36 21.60
CA ALA A 260 -24.99 18.06 20.33
C ALA A 260 -23.69 18.21 19.50
N HIS A 261 -22.53 18.31 20.16
CA HIS A 261 -21.23 18.52 19.54
C HIS A 261 -20.34 17.26 19.57
N ARG A 262 -20.96 16.06 19.55
CA ARG A 262 -20.20 14.81 19.64
C ARG A 262 -19.32 14.59 18.39
N PRO A 263 -18.08 14.06 18.56
CA PRO A 263 -17.25 13.66 17.44
C PRO A 263 -17.92 12.60 16.56
N LEU A 264 -17.61 12.63 15.26
CA LEU A 264 -18.05 11.62 14.32
C LEU A 264 -17.18 10.35 14.47
N VAL A 265 -17.78 9.23 14.85
CA VAL A 265 -17.08 7.93 14.98
C VAL A 265 -17.31 7.07 13.74
N GLN A 266 -16.27 6.90 12.92
CA GLN A 266 -16.26 6.03 11.74
C GLN A 266 -15.53 4.72 12.01
N LEU A 267 -15.98 3.64 11.37
CA LEU A 267 -15.39 2.30 11.49
C LEU A 267 -15.07 1.78 10.09
N LEU A 268 -13.80 1.41 9.85
CA LEU A 268 -13.34 0.86 8.57
C LEU A 268 -12.63 -0.47 8.79
N HIS A 269 -13.12 -1.55 8.17
CA HIS A 269 -12.44 -2.85 8.22
C HIS A 269 -12.77 -3.74 7.03
N ALA A 270 -11.94 -4.76 6.79
CA ALA A 270 -12.07 -5.66 5.63
C ALA A 270 -13.36 -6.52 5.60
N ARG A 271 -14.05 -6.72 6.74
CA ARG A 271 -15.34 -7.46 6.79
C ARG A 271 -16.58 -6.64 6.38
N MET A 272 -16.40 -5.44 5.82
CA MET A 272 -17.51 -4.61 5.32
C MET A 272 -17.87 -4.99 3.87
N PRO A 273 -19.13 -4.79 3.43
CA PRO A 273 -19.47 -4.83 2.02
C PRO A 273 -18.60 -3.87 1.20
N ALA A 274 -18.10 -4.32 0.04
CA ALA A 274 -17.14 -3.56 -0.78
C ALA A 274 -17.61 -2.12 -1.07
N ARG A 275 -18.83 -1.97 -1.61
CA ARG A 275 -19.42 -0.66 -1.93
C ARG A 275 -19.45 0.30 -0.74
N GLN A 276 -19.77 -0.20 0.46
CA GLN A 276 -19.82 0.59 1.68
C GLN A 276 -18.41 1.00 2.13
N ARG A 277 -17.47 0.05 2.08
CA ARG A 277 -16.07 0.29 2.40
C ARG A 277 -15.47 1.35 1.48
N ASP A 278 -15.68 1.24 0.17
CA ASP A 278 -15.11 2.17 -0.81
C ASP A 278 -15.70 3.58 -0.67
N ALA A 279 -17.00 3.68 -0.40
CA ALA A 279 -17.64 4.97 -0.09
C ALA A 279 -17.07 5.61 1.19
N LEU A 280 -16.80 4.82 2.22
CA LEU A 280 -16.21 5.30 3.47
C LEU A 280 -14.74 5.71 3.28
N THR A 281 -13.95 4.90 2.56
CA THR A 281 -12.55 5.23 2.22
C THR A 281 -12.47 6.57 1.50
N ARG A 282 -13.30 6.82 0.48
CA ARG A 282 -13.33 8.11 -0.23
C ARG A 282 -13.65 9.29 0.69
N ARG A 283 -14.58 9.12 1.64
CA ARG A 283 -14.90 10.17 2.63
C ARG A 283 -13.72 10.44 3.56
N LEU A 284 -13.04 9.39 4.02
CA LEU A 284 -11.87 9.50 4.89
C LEU A 284 -10.68 10.13 4.16
N GLU A 285 -10.42 9.74 2.92
CA GLU A 285 -9.41 10.38 2.07
C GLU A 285 -9.72 11.87 1.83
N HIS A 286 -11.00 12.24 1.73
CA HIS A 286 -11.40 13.63 1.59
C HIS A 286 -11.20 14.42 2.89
N TRP A 287 -11.57 13.85 4.05
CA TRP A 287 -11.46 14.53 5.34
C TRP A 287 -10.04 14.57 5.92
N ALA A 288 -9.27 13.50 5.73
CA ALA A 288 -7.92 13.33 6.27
C ALA A 288 -6.82 13.45 5.22
N GLY A 289 -7.17 13.65 3.95
CA GLY A 289 -6.22 13.86 2.86
C GLY A 289 -5.54 15.22 2.93
N LYS A 290 -4.62 15.44 1.99
CA LYS A 290 -3.89 16.71 1.91
C LYS A 290 -4.90 17.86 1.73
N PRO A 291 -4.86 18.92 2.56
CA PRO A 291 -5.78 20.04 2.41
C PRO A 291 -5.64 20.65 1.02
N ALA A 292 -6.79 20.96 0.40
CA ALA A 292 -6.83 21.75 -0.82
C ALA A 292 -6.22 23.14 -0.56
N PRO A 293 -5.66 23.82 -1.59
CA PRO A 293 -5.19 25.20 -1.45
C PRO A 293 -6.31 26.11 -0.89
N PRO A 294 -5.94 27.21 -0.20
CA PRO A 294 -6.78 27.94 0.76
C PRO A 294 -8.02 28.66 0.19
N THR A 295 -8.39 28.45 -1.07
CA THR A 295 -9.62 29.00 -1.67
C THR A 295 -10.89 28.18 -1.39
N LEU A 296 -10.76 26.99 -0.79
CA LEU A 296 -11.90 26.17 -0.38
C LEU A 296 -11.72 25.76 1.08
N ALA A 297 -12.46 26.43 1.97
CA ALA A 297 -12.55 26.08 3.39
C ALA A 297 -13.02 24.62 3.55
N ALA A 298 -12.08 23.72 3.84
CA ALA A 298 -12.40 22.36 4.22
C ALA A 298 -12.88 22.37 5.68
N ALA A 299 -14.17 22.11 5.89
CA ALA A 299 -14.77 21.99 7.21
C ALA A 299 -14.01 20.94 8.04
N ALA A 300 -13.36 21.38 9.12
CA ALA A 300 -12.77 20.53 10.13
C ALA A 300 -13.88 19.71 10.78
N THR A 301 -14.13 18.51 10.26
CA THR A 301 -15.06 17.56 10.87
C THR A 301 -14.26 16.67 11.81
N THR A 302 -14.59 16.72 13.10
CA THR A 302 -13.91 15.92 14.11
C THR A 302 -14.25 14.44 13.91
N CYS A 303 -13.27 13.64 13.47
CA CYS A 303 -13.47 12.24 13.14
C CYS A 303 -12.54 11.34 13.95
N ALA A 304 -13.11 10.34 14.64
CA ALA A 304 -12.38 9.22 15.20
C ALA A 304 -12.56 8.01 14.29
N LEU A 305 -11.48 7.51 13.69
CA LEU A 305 -11.49 6.31 12.86
C LEU A 305 -11.01 5.11 13.65
N ALA A 306 -11.86 4.10 13.82
CA ALA A 306 -11.41 2.78 14.24
C ALA A 306 -11.12 1.94 12.98
N ALA A 307 -9.88 1.50 12.79
CA ALA A 307 -9.47 0.66 11.67
C ALA A 307 -8.86 -0.66 12.15
N SER A 308 -9.10 -1.75 11.42
CA SER A 308 -8.42 -3.03 11.66
C SER A 308 -7.43 -3.33 10.53
N ASP A 309 -6.16 -3.55 10.89
CA ASP A 309 -5.15 -4.05 9.96
C ASP A 309 -5.21 -5.59 9.93
N ARG A 310 -5.30 -6.20 8.74
CA ARG A 310 -5.18 -7.65 8.59
C ARG A 310 -3.69 -7.97 8.52
N ARG A 311 -3.06 -8.15 9.68
CA ARG A 311 -1.81 -8.91 9.77
C ARG A 311 -2.03 -10.07 10.71
N GLY A 312 -2.07 -11.28 10.15
CA GLY A 312 -2.17 -12.53 10.89
C GLY A 312 -3.39 -13.39 10.52
N LEU A 313 -3.24 -14.18 9.46
CA LEU A 313 -3.17 -15.65 9.50
C LEU A 313 -2.71 -16.16 8.13
#